data_AF-A0A2I6SWN9-F1
#
_entry.id   AF-A0A2I6SWN9-F1
#
_cell.length_a   1.000
_cell.length_b   1.000
_cell.length_c   1.000
_cell.angle_alpha   90.00
_cell.angle_beta   90.00
_cell.angle_gamma   90.00
#
_symmetry.space_group_name_H-M   'P 1'
#
loop_
_entity.id
_entity.type
_entity.pdbx_description
1 polymer ?
#
loop_
_entity_poly.entity_id
_entity_poly.type
_entity_poly.pdbx_seq_one_letter_code
_entity_poly.pdbx_strand_id
1 'polypeptide(L)'
;MARKGQSFQKYTEELKREAVRLRLEERKSLREIREQLGVKSDAQIIEWVKRVQQGESFDDQRGVWNRKNFNSLEEENAYLKAQVEYLKKHNPNLHGKEWS
;
A
#
# COMPACT_ATOMS: atom_id res chain seq x y z
N MET A 1 -3.92 2.14 -16.98
CA MET A 1 -5.22 1.95 -16.28
C MET A 1 -5.54 0.47 -16.23
N ALA A 2 -6.02 -0.04 -15.10
CA ALA A 2 -6.51 -1.41 -15.00
C ALA A 2 -7.83 -1.56 -15.78
N ARG A 3 -8.01 -2.68 -16.50
CA ARG A 3 -9.24 -2.94 -17.27
C ARG A 3 -10.26 -3.66 -16.39
N LYS A 4 -11.56 -3.37 -16.56
CA LYS A 4 -12.64 -4.10 -15.86
C LYS A 4 -12.53 -5.59 -16.18
N GLY A 5 -12.45 -6.44 -15.15
CA GLY A 5 -12.26 -7.89 -15.28
C GLY A 5 -10.81 -8.36 -15.35
N GLN A 6 -9.83 -7.46 -15.27
CA GLN A 6 -8.41 -7.85 -15.18
C GLN A 6 -8.14 -8.55 -13.85
N SER A 7 -7.70 -9.80 -13.91
CA SER A 7 -7.18 -10.52 -12.75
C SER A 7 -5.69 -10.26 -12.60
N PHE A 8 -5.27 -9.97 -11.37
CA PHE A 8 -3.86 -9.83 -11.01
C PHE A 8 -3.41 -11.10 -10.29
N GLN A 9 -2.28 -11.65 -10.72
CA GLN A 9 -1.72 -12.82 -10.06
C GLN A 9 -1.19 -12.42 -8.69
N LYS A 10 -1.65 -13.13 -7.66
CA LYS A 10 -1.16 -12.98 -6.30
C LYS A 10 -0.03 -13.98 -6.07
N TYR A 11 1.07 -13.48 -5.51
CA TYR A 11 2.20 -14.29 -5.09
C TYR A 11 2.25 -14.28 -3.56
N THR A 12 2.50 -15.43 -2.96
CA THR A 12 2.63 -15.55 -1.51
C THR A 12 3.91 -14.89 -1.03
N GLU A 13 3.96 -14.59 0.27
CA GLU A 13 5.10 -13.99 0.93
C GLU A 13 6.36 -14.85 0.82
N GLU A 14 6.20 -16.15 0.99
CA GLU A 14 7.26 -17.13 0.92
C GLU A 14 7.90 -17.14 -0.47
N LEU A 15 7.08 -17.08 -1.53
CA LEU A 15 7.56 -17.05 -2.91
C LEU A 15 8.34 -15.75 -3.20
N LYS A 16 7.84 -14.60 -2.73
CA LYS A 16 8.56 -13.32 -2.88
C LYS A 16 9.91 -13.37 -2.18
N ARG A 17 9.97 -13.90 -0.95
CA ARG A 17 11.21 -14.04 -0.19
C ARG A 17 12.21 -14.96 -0.89
N GLU A 18 11.74 -16.09 -1.42
CA GLU A 18 12.57 -17.01 -2.18
C GLU A 18 13.14 -16.35 -3.45
N ALA A 19 12.32 -15.59 -4.19
CA ALA A 19 12.79 -14.84 -5.36
C ALA A 19 13.92 -13.86 -5.00
N VAL A 20 13.82 -13.18 -3.85
CA VAL A 20 14.85 -12.27 -3.35
C VAL A 20 16.11 -13.02 -2.93
N ARG A 21 15.98 -14.15 -2.21
CA ARG A 21 17.09 -15.02 -1.83
C ARG A 21 17.90 -15.48 -3.05
N LEU A 22 17.20 -16.00 -4.07
CA LEU A 22 17.82 -16.43 -5.33
C LEU A 22 18.57 -15.29 -6.04
N ARG A 23 18.06 -14.05 -5.94
CA ARG A 23 18.68 -12.90 -6.58
C ARG A 23 19.89 -12.37 -5.82
N LEU A 24 19.80 -12.26 -4.49
CA LEU A 24 20.81 -11.63 -3.66
C LEU A 24 21.92 -12.60 -3.25
N GLU A 25 21.57 -13.83 -2.87
CA GLU A 25 22.52 -14.82 -2.37
C GLU A 25 23.08 -15.67 -3.52
N GLU A 26 22.21 -16.27 -4.34
CA GLU A 26 22.61 -17.16 -5.44
C GLU A 26 22.98 -16.41 -6.74
N ARG A 27 22.80 -15.08 -6.76
CA ARG A 27 23.10 -14.20 -7.92
C ARG A 27 22.44 -14.63 -9.24
N LYS A 28 21.35 -15.39 -9.19
CA LYS A 28 20.63 -15.87 -10.38
C LYS A 28 20.12 -14.71 -11.23
N SER A 29 20.01 -14.95 -12.54
CA SER A 29 19.40 -14.01 -13.47
C SER A 29 17.89 -13.95 -13.25
N LEU A 30 17.26 -12.84 -13.66
CA LEU A 30 15.81 -12.66 -13.53
C LEU A 30 15.05 -13.72 -14.34
N ARG A 31 15.59 -14.16 -15.48
CA ARG A 31 15.01 -15.23 -16.31
C ARG A 31 14.97 -16.56 -15.58
N GLU A 32 16.08 -16.97 -14.97
CA GLU A 32 16.14 -18.21 -14.18
C GLU A 32 15.15 -18.20 -13.02
N ILE A 33 15.04 -17.07 -12.31
CA ILE A 33 14.09 -16.93 -11.19
C ILE A 33 12.64 -17.01 -11.71
N ARG A 34 12.33 -16.39 -12.86
CA ARG A 34 11.00 -16.50 -13.47
C ARG A 34 10.65 -17.94 -13.84
N GLU A 35 11.57 -18.63 -14.49
CA GLU A 35 11.39 -20.03 -14.91
C GLU A 35 11.23 -20.95 -13.68
N GLN A 36 12.04 -20.74 -12.64
CA GLN A 36 12.03 -21.55 -11.42
C GLN A 36 10.77 -21.33 -10.56
N LEU A 37 10.31 -20.08 -10.42
CA LEU A 37 9.20 -19.73 -9.50
C LEU A 37 7.86 -19.45 -10.21
N GLY A 38 7.80 -19.54 -11.54
CA GLY A 38 6.60 -19.23 -12.32
C GLY A 38 6.16 -17.76 -12.22
N VAL A 39 7.11 -16.85 -11.98
CA VAL A 39 6.86 -15.40 -11.91
C VAL A 39 6.79 -14.84 -13.31
N LYS A 40 5.77 -14.04 -13.62
CA LYS A 40 5.53 -13.58 -14.99
C LYS A 40 6.40 -12.40 -15.40
N SER A 41 6.87 -11.59 -14.45
CA SER A 41 7.48 -10.30 -14.73
C SER A 41 8.79 -10.08 -13.98
N ASP A 42 9.82 -9.70 -14.71
CA ASP A 42 11.12 -9.28 -14.18
C ASP A 42 10.98 -8.05 -13.26
N ALA A 43 10.08 -7.12 -13.61
CA ALA A 43 9.84 -5.92 -12.82
C ALA A 43 9.28 -6.25 -11.43
N GLN A 44 8.50 -7.33 -11.28
CA GLN A 44 8.01 -7.76 -9.97
C GLN A 44 9.16 -8.27 -9.09
N ILE A 45 10.09 -9.04 -9.67
CA ILE A 45 11.26 -9.55 -8.94
C ILE A 45 12.15 -8.38 -8.50
N ILE A 46 12.40 -7.41 -9.38
CA ILE A 46 13.20 -6.21 -9.07
C ILE A 46 12.56 -5.42 -7.93
N GLU A 47 11.25 -5.19 -7.99
CA GLU A 47 10.50 -4.49 -6.95
C GLU A 47 10.60 -5.23 -5.60
N TRP A 48 10.50 -6.56 -5.60
CA TRP A 48 10.62 -7.32 -4.35
C TRP A 48 12.01 -7.22 -3.72
N VAL A 49 13.06 -7.30 -4.55
CA VAL A 49 14.44 -7.13 -4.10
C VAL A 49 14.65 -5.74 -3.49
N LYS A 50 14.14 -4.71 -4.17
CA LYS A 50 14.24 -3.33 -3.70
C LYS A 50 13.57 -3.14 -2.33
N ARG A 51 12.34 -3.66 -2.15
CA ARG A 51 11.62 -3.60 -0.87
C ARG A 51 12.41 -4.22 0.28
N VAL A 52 12.96 -5.41 0.07
CA VAL A 52 13.76 -6.10 1.10
C VAL A 52 15.03 -5.32 1.42
N GLN A 53 15.71 -4.76 0.42
CA GLN A 53 16.88 -3.91 0.65
C GLN A 53 16.54 -2.63 1.44
N GLN A 54 15.31 -2.14 1.32
CA GLN A 54 14.80 -0.98 2.08
C GLN A 54 14.24 -1.37 3.45
N GLY A 55 14.22 -2.66 3.81
CA GLY A 55 13.63 -3.15 5.06
C GLY A 55 12.10 -3.09 5.08
N GLU A 56 11.45 -2.97 3.91
CA GLU A 56 10.00 -2.89 3.80
C GLU A 56 9.35 -4.27 3.89
N SER A 57 8.16 -4.33 4.51
CA SER A 57 7.31 -5.52 4.48
C SER A 57 6.60 -5.65 3.12
N PHE A 58 6.32 -6.88 2.73
CA PHE A 58 5.52 -7.20 1.55
C PHE A 58 4.01 -7.27 1.83
N ASP A 59 3.60 -7.02 3.09
CA ASP A 59 2.21 -7.01 3.53
C ASP A 59 1.34 -6.10 2.66
N ASP A 60 0.13 -6.57 2.32
CA ASP A 60 -0.79 -5.81 1.50
C ASP A 60 -1.58 -4.82 2.39
N GLN A 61 -1.04 -3.62 2.56
CA GLN A 61 -1.69 -2.57 3.33
C GLN A 61 -2.88 -1.90 2.62
N ARG A 62 -3.26 -2.36 1.41
CA ARG A 62 -4.45 -1.81 0.72
C ARG A 62 -5.71 -2.20 1.46
N GLY A 63 -6.55 -1.22 1.77
CA GLY A 63 -7.77 -1.43 2.56
C GLY A 63 -7.53 -1.48 4.07
N VAL A 64 -6.27 -1.37 4.52
CA VAL A 64 -5.97 -1.08 5.92
C VAL A 64 -6.32 0.38 6.19
N TRP A 65 -7.51 0.61 6.73
CA TRP A 65 -7.90 1.93 7.19
C TRP A 65 -7.28 2.14 8.57
N ASN A 66 -6.24 2.98 8.65
CA ASN A 66 -5.68 3.43 9.92
C ASN A 66 -6.73 4.31 10.62
N ARG A 67 -7.73 3.68 11.26
CA ARG A 67 -8.64 4.38 12.16
C ARG A 67 -7.79 4.90 13.31
N LYS A 68 -7.78 6.22 13.49
CA LYS A 68 -7.22 6.81 14.72
C LYS A 68 -8.05 6.30 15.88
N ASN A 69 -7.40 5.67 16.84
CA ASN A 69 -7.99 5.38 18.14
C ASN A 69 -7.69 6.57 19.04
N PHE A 70 -8.74 7.20 19.57
CA PHE A 70 -8.62 8.26 20.56
C PHE A 70 -8.71 7.63 21.95
N ASN A 71 -7.95 8.17 22.91
CA ASN A 71 -8.00 7.67 24.28
C ASN A 71 -9.20 8.22 25.04
N SER A 72 -9.88 9.25 24.51
CA SER A 72 -11.10 9.82 25.06
C SER A 72 -12.02 10.42 24.00
N LEU A 73 -13.32 10.55 24.34
CA LEU A 73 -14.31 11.21 23.49
C LEU A 73 -14.06 12.73 23.32
N GLU A 74 -13.37 13.35 24.28
CA GLU A 74 -13.01 14.76 24.20
C GLU A 74 -11.91 14.98 23.15
N GLU A 75 -10.91 14.11 23.12
CA GLU A 75 -9.83 14.12 22.14
C GLU A 75 -10.37 13.90 20.72
N GLU A 76 -11.28 12.94 20.55
CA GLU A 76 -11.97 12.69 19.28
C GLU A 76 -12.77 13.92 18.82
N ASN A 77 -13.55 14.54 19.71
CA ASN A 77 -14.31 15.74 19.40
C ASN A 77 -13.42 16.92 19.00
N ALA A 78 -12.30 17.12 19.69
CA ALA A 78 -11.33 18.16 19.36
C ALA A 78 -10.72 17.91 17.97
N TYR A 79 -10.35 16.66 17.67
CA TYR A 79 -9.80 16.28 16.38
C TYR A 79 -10.81 16.47 15.22
N LEU A 80 -12.07 16.07 15.42
CA LEU A 80 -13.13 16.24 14.42
C LEU A 80 -13.45 17.72 14.18
N LYS A 81 -13.53 18.54 15.24
CA LYS A 81 -13.72 20.00 15.10
C LYS A 81 -12.59 20.64 14.30
N ALA A 82 -11.34 20.28 14.58
CA ALA A 82 -10.18 20.81 13.85
C ALA A 82 -10.22 20.43 12.35
N GLN A 83 -10.62 19.20 12.02
CA GLN A 83 -10.81 18.81 10.61
C GLN A 83 -11.91 19.62 9.92
N VAL A 84 -13.06 19.80 10.58
CA VAL A 84 -14.17 20.59 10.05
C VAL A 84 -13.74 22.04 9.82
N GLU A 85 -13.03 22.64 10.77
CA GLU A 85 -12.52 24.01 10.66
C GLU A 85 -11.52 24.15 9.50
N TYR A 86 -10.58 23.22 9.38
CA TYR A 86 -9.63 23.17 8.27
C TYR A 86 -10.35 23.12 6.91
N LEU A 87 -11.35 22.25 6.77
CA LEU A 87 -12.14 22.12 5.54
C LEU A 87 -13.00 23.36 5.27
N LYS A 88 -13.51 24.02 6.32
CA LYS A 88 -14.22 25.30 6.22
C LYS A 88 -13.34 26.41 5.66
N LYS A 89 -12.13 26.55 6.21
CA LYS A 89 -11.15 27.54 5.75
C LYS A 89 -10.71 27.29 4.31
N HIS A 90 -10.55 26.03 3.91
CA HIS A 90 -10.12 25.67 2.57
C HIS A 90 -11.23 25.70 1.51
N ASN A 91 -12.50 25.62 1.92
CA ASN A 91 -13.63 25.57 0.99
C ASN A 91 -14.71 26.60 1.35
N PRO A 92 -14.39 27.92 1.39
CA PRO A 92 -15.33 28.94 1.83
C PRO A 92 -16.63 28.94 1.01
N ASN A 93 -16.56 28.56 -0.27
CA ASN A 93 -17.69 28.56 -1.20
C ASN A 93 -18.69 27.39 -1.00
N LEU A 94 -18.34 26.36 -0.22
CA LEU A 94 -19.19 25.18 0.00
C LEU A 94 -20.06 25.27 1.26
N HIS A 95 -19.76 26.20 2.18
CA HIS A 95 -20.44 26.30 3.49
C HIS A 95 -21.63 27.28 3.51
N GLY A 96 -22.09 27.73 2.34
CA GLY A 96 -23.17 28.72 2.18
C GLY A 96 -24.59 28.17 2.09
N LYS A 97 -24.92 27.05 2.74
CA LYS A 97 -26.33 26.65 2.95
C LYS A 97 -26.54 26.26 4.41
N GLU A 98 -26.88 27.26 5.21
CA GLU A 98 -27.55 27.03 6.47
C GLU A 98 -28.91 26.42 6.15
N TRP A 99 -29.18 25.22 6.66
CA TRP A 99 -30.52 24.64 6.62
C TRP A 99 -31.32 25.37 7.69
N SER A 100 -32.23 26.25 7.25
CA SER A 100 -33.30 26.82 8.09
C SER A 100 -34.34 25.78 8.45
#